data_AF-A0A8B8IBU3-F1
#
_entry.id   AF-A0A8B8IBU3-F1
#
_cell.length_a   1.000
_cell.length_b   1.000
_cell.length_c   1.000
_cell.angle_alpha   90.00
_cell.angle_beta   90.00
_cell.angle_gamma   90.00
#
_symmetry.space_group_name_H-M   'P 1'
#
loop_
_entity.id
_entity.type
_entity.pdbx_description
1 polymer ?
#
loop_
_entity_poly.entity_id
_entity_poly.type
_entity_poly.pdbx_seq_one_letter_code
_entity_poly.pdbx_strand_id
1 'polypeptide(L)'
;MALKAYEDACMRAELFGQPKPEREDFLSKHKHLDVVEFEEVDIKTTENTAMLNDDLNYASGGLAELNTILTSTQTKLNRLKGVCGTVTNFFRIKLAAKDNLSYSSEPSYIGQTNYDKDYIPPKGSDVGFINKGLGPDDNEMTPHSKKMEQNRGDINSALADLEAMQTVENSSLLGKAAETDYRKQISTQSSKLDNLILQAERAESSLKSQNRQMRTFLR
;
A
#
# COMPACT_ATOMS: atom_id res chain seq x y z
N MET A 1 -23.80 -18.75 -2.69
CA MET A 1 -25.19 -18.57 -2.19
C MET A 1 -26.14 -19.72 -2.58
N ALA A 2 -25.65 -20.95 -2.68
CA ALA A 2 -26.40 -22.07 -3.28
C ALA A 2 -27.72 -22.46 -2.55
N LEU A 3 -27.80 -22.25 -1.23
CA LEU A 3 -29.03 -22.48 -0.45
C LEU A 3 -30.16 -21.50 -0.80
N LYS A 4 -29.81 -20.24 -1.08
CA LYS A 4 -30.78 -19.19 -1.42
C LYS A 4 -31.29 -19.36 -2.85
N ALA A 5 -30.42 -19.77 -3.76
CA ALA A 5 -30.81 -20.16 -5.13
C ALA A 5 -31.72 -21.40 -5.14
N TYR A 6 -31.48 -22.35 -4.23
CA TYR A 6 -32.36 -23.50 -4.04
C TYR A 6 -33.74 -23.09 -3.49
N GLU A 7 -33.79 -22.24 -2.47
CA GLU A 7 -35.05 -21.69 -1.94
C GLU A 7 -35.86 -20.97 -3.04
N ASP A 8 -35.20 -20.16 -3.87
CA ASP A 8 -35.84 -19.46 -4.98
C ASP A 8 -36.36 -20.41 -6.05
N ALA A 9 -35.60 -21.47 -6.37
CA ALA A 9 -36.05 -22.53 -7.26
C ALA A 9 -37.26 -23.29 -6.70
N CYS A 10 -37.30 -23.53 -5.39
CA CYS A 10 -38.46 -24.12 -4.72
C CYS A 10 -39.70 -23.22 -4.76
N MET A 11 -39.53 -21.91 -4.50
CA MET A 11 -40.63 -20.94 -4.61
C MET A 11 -41.16 -20.85 -6.03
N ARG A 12 -40.27 -20.87 -7.02
CA ARG A 12 -40.64 -20.90 -8.45
C ARG A 12 -41.42 -22.16 -8.78
N ALA A 13 -40.95 -23.34 -8.37
CA ALA A 13 -41.65 -24.59 -8.63
C ALA A 13 -43.06 -24.61 -8.02
N GLU A 14 -43.22 -24.05 -6.82
CA GLU A 14 -44.53 -23.92 -6.16
C GLU A 14 -45.47 -22.99 -6.93
N LEU A 15 -44.97 -21.85 -7.42
CA LEU A 15 -45.75 -20.89 -8.21
C LEU A 15 -46.23 -21.46 -9.55
N PHE A 16 -45.40 -22.29 -10.19
CA PHE A 16 -45.71 -22.91 -11.48
C PHE A 16 -46.36 -24.29 -11.37
N GLY A 17 -46.64 -24.77 -10.15
CA GLY A 17 -47.23 -26.10 -9.92
C GLY A 17 -46.34 -27.26 -10.36
N GLN A 18 -45.03 -27.05 -10.42
CA GLN A 18 -44.03 -28.05 -10.79
C GLN A 18 -43.53 -28.84 -9.57
N PRO A 19 -43.05 -30.08 -9.75
CA PRO A 19 -42.45 -30.84 -8.65
C PRO A 19 -41.23 -30.09 -8.10
N LYS A 20 -41.14 -30.02 -6.77
CA LYS A 20 -40.03 -29.35 -6.08
C LYS A 20 -38.70 -30.04 -6.45
N PRO A 21 -37.66 -29.29 -6.84
CA PRO A 21 -36.35 -29.87 -7.14
C PRO A 21 -35.77 -30.58 -5.92
N GLU A 22 -35.19 -31.76 -6.14
CA GLU A 22 -34.36 -32.48 -5.17
C GLU A 22 -33.16 -31.62 -4.77
N ARG A 23 -32.95 -31.43 -3.47
CA ARG A 23 -31.95 -30.50 -2.92
C ARG A 23 -30.53 -30.88 -3.31
N GLU A 24 -30.22 -32.16 -3.21
CA GLU A 24 -28.88 -32.70 -3.42
C GLU A 24 -28.49 -32.68 -4.90
N ASP A 25 -29.44 -33.02 -5.79
CA ASP A 25 -29.29 -32.91 -7.24
C ASP A 25 -29.15 -31.46 -7.71
N PHE A 26 -29.91 -30.53 -7.11
CA PHE A 26 -29.84 -29.12 -7.45
C PHE A 26 -28.50 -28.52 -7.05
N LEU A 27 -28.03 -28.79 -5.83
CA LEU A 27 -26.73 -28.33 -5.34
C LEU A 27 -25.58 -28.91 -6.17
N SER A 28 -25.67 -30.19 -6.55
CA SER A 28 -24.65 -30.86 -7.36
C SER A 28 -24.58 -30.26 -8.78
N LYS A 29 -25.74 -29.99 -9.41
CA LYS A 29 -25.79 -29.35 -10.74
C LYS A 29 -25.36 -27.89 -10.71
N HIS A 30 -25.59 -27.17 -9.61
CA HIS A 30 -25.27 -25.76 -9.46
C HIS A 30 -23.98 -25.50 -8.66
N LYS A 31 -23.11 -26.49 -8.48
CA LYS A 31 -21.80 -26.33 -7.83
C LYS A 31 -20.91 -25.29 -8.56
N HIS A 32 -21.10 -25.14 -9.87
CA HIS A 32 -20.45 -24.12 -10.68
C HIS A 32 -20.86 -22.69 -10.32
N LEU A 33 -22.05 -22.49 -9.72
CA LEU A 33 -22.56 -21.17 -9.37
C LEU A 33 -21.76 -20.54 -8.22
N ASP A 34 -21.30 -21.34 -7.25
CA ASP A 34 -20.42 -20.83 -6.20
C ASP A 34 -19.04 -20.45 -6.77
N VAL A 35 -18.48 -21.21 -7.74
CA VAL A 35 -17.17 -20.91 -8.35
C VAL A 35 -17.21 -19.59 -9.15
N VAL A 36 -18.25 -19.39 -9.95
CA VAL A 36 -18.43 -18.14 -10.73
C VAL A 36 -18.64 -16.93 -9.80
N GLU A 37 -19.32 -17.11 -8.68
CA GLU A 37 -19.51 -16.05 -7.68
C GLU A 37 -18.18 -15.68 -6.98
N PHE A 38 -17.35 -16.67 -6.61
CA PHE A 38 -16.01 -16.42 -6.08
C PHE A 38 -15.14 -15.64 -7.07
N GLU A 39 -15.13 -16.03 -8.35
CA GLU A 39 -14.39 -15.30 -9.38
C GLU A 39 -14.91 -13.87 -9.56
N GLU A 40 -16.23 -13.64 -9.58
CA GLU A 40 -16.81 -12.31 -9.73
C GLU A 40 -16.51 -11.39 -8.53
N VAL A 41 -16.58 -11.93 -7.31
CA VAL A 41 -16.25 -11.20 -6.08
C VAL A 41 -14.77 -10.84 -6.06
N ASP A 42 -13.88 -11.75 -6.43
CA ASP A 42 -12.43 -11.49 -6.48
C ASP A 42 -12.10 -10.45 -7.55
N ILE A 43 -12.73 -10.50 -8.74
CA ILE A 43 -12.56 -9.50 -9.80
C ILE A 43 -13.01 -8.11 -9.32
N LYS A 44 -14.23 -8.00 -8.78
CA LYS A 44 -14.75 -6.71 -8.27
C LYS A 44 -13.89 -6.15 -7.15
N THR A 45 -13.40 -7.01 -6.28
CA THR A 45 -12.55 -6.60 -5.15
C THR A 45 -11.19 -6.11 -5.65
N THR A 46 -10.61 -6.79 -6.64
CA THR A 46 -9.34 -6.40 -7.28
C THR A 46 -9.47 -5.10 -8.08
N GLU A 47 -10.60 -4.89 -8.76
CA GLU A 47 -10.89 -3.63 -9.46
C GLU A 47 -10.98 -2.46 -8.47
N ASN A 48 -11.71 -2.64 -7.37
CA ASN A 48 -11.81 -1.64 -6.32
C ASN A 48 -10.44 -1.31 -5.69
N THR A 49 -9.58 -2.30 -5.46
CA THR A 49 -8.22 -2.02 -4.95
C THR A 49 -7.35 -1.30 -5.96
N ALA A 50 -7.48 -1.60 -7.26
CA ALA A 50 -6.75 -0.86 -8.29
C ALA A 50 -7.17 0.61 -8.34
N MET A 51 -8.48 0.89 -8.32
CA MET A 51 -9.01 2.27 -8.28
C MET A 51 -8.51 3.03 -7.05
N LEU A 52 -8.56 2.39 -5.86
CA LEU A 52 -8.06 2.99 -4.63
C LEU A 52 -6.56 3.34 -4.71
N ASN A 53 -5.77 2.51 -5.38
CA ASN A 53 -4.33 2.77 -5.53
C ASN A 53 -4.06 4.02 -6.37
N ASP A 54 -4.84 4.26 -7.42
CA ASP A 54 -4.71 5.45 -8.27
C ASP A 54 -5.08 6.72 -7.51
N ASP A 55 -6.15 6.68 -6.71
CA ASP A 55 -6.54 7.78 -5.82
C ASP A 55 -5.44 8.10 -4.80
N LEU A 56 -4.83 7.07 -4.20
CA LEU A 56 -3.70 7.24 -3.27
C LEU A 56 -2.48 7.85 -3.96
N ASN A 57 -2.18 7.45 -5.19
CA ASN A 57 -1.06 8.02 -5.96
C ASN A 57 -1.31 9.48 -6.32
N TYR A 58 -2.55 9.83 -6.72
CA TYR A 58 -2.96 11.19 -6.98
C TYR A 58 -2.82 12.08 -5.73
N ALA A 59 -3.35 11.62 -4.59
CA ALA A 59 -3.23 12.32 -3.32
C ALA A 59 -1.76 12.51 -2.89
N SER A 60 -0.92 11.49 -3.11
CA SER A 60 0.52 11.54 -2.83
C SER A 60 1.22 12.62 -3.64
N GLY A 61 0.95 12.69 -4.95
CA GLY A 61 1.50 13.74 -5.82
C GLY A 61 1.11 15.13 -5.35
N GLY A 62 -0.18 15.35 -5.05
CA GLY A 62 -0.68 16.62 -4.54
C GLY A 62 -0.03 17.05 -3.22
N LEU A 63 0.18 16.12 -2.28
CA LEU A 63 0.86 16.40 -1.01
C LEU A 63 2.35 16.68 -1.17
N ALA A 64 3.03 16.01 -2.10
CA ALA A 64 4.43 16.27 -2.41
C ALA A 64 4.63 17.67 -3.02
N GLU A 65 3.75 18.07 -3.94
CA GLU A 65 3.72 19.41 -4.51
C GLU A 65 3.45 20.47 -3.44
N LEU A 66 2.47 20.22 -2.57
CA LEU A 66 2.14 21.12 -1.48
C LEU A 66 3.32 21.31 -0.52
N ASN A 67 4.01 20.23 -0.14
CA ASN A 67 5.23 20.34 0.68
C ASN A 67 6.35 21.14 -0.03
N THR A 68 6.46 21.02 -1.35
CA THR A 68 7.41 21.82 -2.16
C THR A 68 7.05 23.31 -2.14
N ILE A 69 5.76 23.64 -2.33
CA ILE A 69 5.25 25.01 -2.26
C ILE A 69 5.49 25.61 -0.86
N LEU A 70 5.25 24.85 0.20
CA LEU A 70 5.49 25.30 1.56
C LEU A 70 6.96 25.56 1.84
N THR A 71 7.86 24.70 1.34
CA THR A 71 9.31 24.91 1.48
C THR A 71 9.76 26.19 0.75
N SER A 72 9.26 26.41 -0.48
CA SER A 72 9.49 27.64 -1.24
C SER A 72 8.94 28.88 -0.51
N THR A 73 7.75 28.78 0.08
CA THR A 73 7.11 29.85 0.84
C THR A 73 7.90 30.19 2.10
N GLN A 74 8.35 29.19 2.87
CA GLN A 74 9.20 29.43 4.04
C GLN A 74 10.52 30.11 3.66
N THR A 75 11.12 29.74 2.52
CA THR A 75 12.34 30.39 2.01
C THR A 75 12.09 31.86 1.69
N LYS A 76 10.96 32.19 1.05
CA LYS A 76 10.55 33.57 0.77
C LYS A 76 10.29 34.35 2.06
N LEU A 77 9.63 33.75 3.05
CA LEU A 77 9.41 34.37 4.37
C LEU A 77 10.73 34.65 5.10
N ASN A 78 11.68 33.70 5.06
CA ASN A 78 13.01 33.90 5.65
C ASN A 78 13.76 35.05 4.98
N ARG A 79 13.69 35.17 3.65
CA ARG A 79 14.27 36.30 2.91
C ARG A 79 13.62 37.62 3.28
N LEU A 80 12.28 37.66 3.38
CA LEU A 80 11.55 38.85 3.83
C LEU A 80 11.95 39.26 5.26
N LYS A 81 12.10 38.27 6.15
CA LYS A 81 12.59 38.49 7.52
C LYS A 81 13.99 39.10 7.53
N GLY A 82 14.90 38.56 6.73
CA GLY A 82 16.31 38.99 6.70
C GLY A 82 16.53 40.36 6.04
N VAL A 83 15.81 40.65 4.95
CA VAL A 83 16.00 41.90 4.18
C VAL A 83 15.25 43.07 4.83
N CYS A 84 14.14 42.81 5.52
CA CYS A 84 13.21 43.87 5.90
C CYS A 84 12.84 43.88 7.38
N GLY A 85 12.97 42.76 8.10
CA GLY A 85 12.47 42.63 9.48
C GLY A 85 10.94 42.61 9.56
N THR A 86 10.29 43.66 9.05
CA THR A 86 8.83 43.80 8.89
C THR A 86 8.49 44.27 7.48
N VAL A 87 7.26 43.99 7.02
CA VAL A 87 6.80 44.45 5.69
C VAL A 87 6.73 45.99 5.65
N THR A 88 6.46 46.63 6.79
CA THR A 88 6.53 48.09 6.95
C THR A 88 7.92 48.64 6.68
N ASN A 89 8.97 47.98 7.18
CA ASN A 89 10.35 48.35 6.88
C ASN A 89 10.73 48.05 5.43
N PHE A 90 10.19 46.99 4.80
CA PHE A 90 10.38 46.78 3.35
C PHE A 90 9.83 47.96 2.54
N PHE A 91 8.60 48.39 2.83
CA PHE A 91 8.01 49.54 2.15
C PHE A 91 8.78 50.83 2.46
N ARG A 92 9.20 51.07 3.70
CA ARG A 92 10.07 52.20 4.03
C ARG A 92 11.39 52.16 3.26
N ILE A 93 12.08 51.02 3.19
CA ILE A 93 13.34 50.86 2.44
C ILE A 93 13.09 51.05 0.94
N LYS A 94 12.03 50.49 0.37
CA LYS A 94 11.69 50.63 -1.06
C LYS A 94 11.27 52.05 -1.44
N LEU A 95 10.54 52.75 -0.58
CA LEU A 95 10.20 54.16 -0.76
C LEU A 95 11.43 55.05 -0.56
N ALA A 96 12.21 54.82 0.50
CA ALA A 96 13.46 55.55 0.74
C ALA A 96 14.52 55.32 -0.34
N ALA A 97 14.59 54.12 -0.94
CA ALA A 97 15.47 53.80 -2.05
C ALA A 97 15.02 54.43 -3.38
N LYS A 98 13.75 54.82 -3.50
CA LYS A 98 13.26 55.63 -4.63
C LYS A 98 13.68 57.10 -4.49
N ASP A 99 13.85 57.57 -3.25
CA ASP A 99 14.20 58.96 -2.97
C ASP A 99 15.71 59.17 -2.71
N ASN A 100 16.49 58.12 -2.47
CA ASN A 100 17.92 58.22 -2.20
C ASN A 100 18.73 57.20 -3.01
N LEU A 101 19.18 57.62 -4.19
CA LEU A 101 20.42 57.12 -4.78
C LEU A 101 21.60 57.66 -3.93
N SER A 102 21.74 57.16 -2.71
CA SER A 102 22.89 57.45 -1.86
C SER A 102 23.62 56.16 -1.54
N TYR A 103 24.74 56.02 -2.23
CA TYR A 103 25.77 55.02 -2.12
C TYR A 103 26.22 54.82 -0.66
N SER A 104 26.02 53.64 -0.12
CA SER A 104 26.79 53.18 1.05
C SER A 104 26.96 51.66 0.97
N SER A 105 28.23 51.28 0.93
CA SER A 105 28.74 49.96 0.64
C SER A 105 28.58 48.97 1.80
N GLU A 106 28.46 47.69 1.40
CA GLU A 106 28.69 46.44 2.14
C GLU A 106 27.57 45.89 3.05
N PRO A 107 27.31 44.58 2.87
CA PRO A 107 27.52 43.65 3.97
C PRO A 107 28.47 42.52 3.58
N SER A 108 29.52 42.32 4.37
CA SER A 108 30.44 41.19 4.26
C SER A 108 29.79 39.90 4.78
N TYR A 109 29.75 38.90 3.90
CA TYR A 109 29.30 37.54 4.19
C TYR A 109 30.50 36.73 4.69
N ILE A 110 30.53 36.39 5.98
CA ILE A 110 31.47 35.40 6.54
C ILE A 110 30.63 34.33 7.22
N GLY A 111 30.64 33.13 6.63
CA GLY A 111 29.97 31.95 7.14
C GLY A 111 30.48 30.70 6.41
N GLN A 112 31.76 30.37 6.62
CA GLN A 112 32.30 29.06 6.26
C GLN A 112 31.89 28.05 7.33
N THR A 113 31.20 27.00 6.92
CA THR A 113 30.84 25.86 7.77
C THR A 113 32.06 24.97 7.98
N ASN A 114 32.55 24.91 9.21
CA ASN A 114 33.42 23.82 9.67
C ASN A 114 32.55 22.60 9.96
N TYR A 115 32.56 21.60 9.09
CA TYR A 115 32.09 20.24 9.39
C TYR A 115 32.92 19.24 8.59
N ASP A 116 34.14 18.95 9.06
CA ASP A 116 34.85 17.74 8.62
C ASP A 116 36.02 17.33 9.53
N LYS A 117 35.83 17.28 10.87
CA LYS A 117 36.93 16.86 11.77
C LYS A 117 36.61 15.95 12.96
N ASP A 118 35.38 15.51 13.19
CA ASP A 118 35.07 14.70 14.40
C ASP A 118 34.39 13.35 14.11
N TYR A 119 34.82 12.62 13.06
CA TYR A 119 34.45 11.21 12.93
C TYR A 119 35.52 10.30 13.56
N ILE A 120 35.22 9.78 14.75
CA ILE A 120 35.99 8.74 15.44
C ILE A 120 35.23 7.41 15.26
N PRO A 121 35.80 6.40 14.58
CA PRO A 121 35.16 5.09 14.49
C PRO A 121 35.20 4.37 15.86
N PRO A 122 34.14 3.68 16.28
CA PRO A 122 34.15 2.90 17.51
C PRO A 122 35.09 1.70 17.35
N LYS A 123 36.09 1.60 18.23
CA LYS A 123 36.85 0.36 18.44
C LYS A 123 36.10 -0.47 19.48
N GLY A 124 35.68 -1.67 19.08
CA GLY A 124 35.19 -2.70 19.99
C GLY A 124 33.70 -2.99 19.85
N SER A 125 33.35 -3.86 18.91
CA SER A 125 32.19 -4.73 19.06
C SER A 125 32.44 -6.00 18.27
N ASP A 126 32.46 -7.11 18.98
CA ASP A 126 32.47 -8.48 18.47
C ASP A 126 31.49 -8.65 17.31
N VAL A 127 32.02 -8.87 16.11
CA VAL A 127 31.28 -9.53 15.04
C VAL A 127 31.35 -11.02 15.31
N GLY A 128 30.33 -11.48 16.03
CA GLY A 128 30.05 -12.88 16.29
C GLY A 128 29.94 -13.67 14.98
N PHE A 129 30.65 -14.79 14.99
CA PHE A 129 30.60 -15.88 14.03
C PHE A 129 29.16 -16.34 13.76
N ILE A 130 28.79 -16.46 12.48
CA ILE A 130 27.59 -17.19 12.08
C ILE A 130 27.96 -18.12 10.90
N ASN A 131 27.78 -19.42 11.15
CA ASN A 131 27.62 -20.55 10.23
C ASN A 131 28.88 -21.17 9.57
N LYS A 132 29.53 -22.05 10.34
CA LYS A 132 30.04 -23.33 9.82
C LYS A 132 28.87 -24.32 9.76
N GLY A 133 28.70 -25.07 8.67
CA GLY A 133 27.77 -26.22 8.67
C GLY A 133 27.09 -26.60 7.36
N LEU A 134 27.71 -26.40 6.20
CA LEU A 134 27.27 -27.05 4.95
C LEU A 134 28.15 -28.28 4.71
N GLY A 135 27.73 -29.41 5.29
CA GLY A 135 28.26 -30.74 4.99
C GLY A 135 27.34 -31.45 3.99
N PRO A 136 27.88 -32.22 3.02
CA PRO A 136 27.09 -32.89 1.99
C PRO A 136 26.69 -34.30 2.44
N ASP A 137 25.73 -34.45 3.35
CA ASP A 137 25.28 -35.78 3.80
C ASP A 137 23.76 -35.95 4.01
N ASP A 138 22.93 -35.04 3.47
CA ASP A 138 21.47 -35.22 3.48
C ASP A 138 21.01 -36.09 2.29
N ASN A 139 21.37 -37.37 2.33
CA ASN A 139 20.75 -38.43 1.53
C ASN A 139 19.73 -39.18 2.40
N GLU A 140 18.51 -38.65 2.53
CA GLU A 140 17.39 -39.39 3.11
C GLU A 140 16.36 -39.77 2.03
N MET A 141 16.62 -40.91 1.37
CA MET A 141 15.62 -41.66 0.60
C MET A 141 15.27 -42.91 1.42
N THR A 142 14.14 -42.89 2.13
CA THR A 142 13.50 -44.12 2.63
C THR A 142 11.97 -44.06 2.43
N PRO A 143 11.38 -44.95 1.59
CA PRO A 143 9.93 -45.12 1.56
C PRO A 143 9.51 -46.23 2.54
N HIS A 144 8.71 -45.87 3.55
CA HIS A 144 8.01 -46.85 4.39
C HIS A 144 6.66 -47.21 3.74
N SER A 145 6.55 -48.45 3.28
CA SER A 145 5.32 -48.99 2.70
C SER A 145 4.40 -49.55 3.81
N LYS A 146 3.20 -48.99 3.94
CA LYS A 146 2.05 -49.68 4.53
C LYS A 146 1.08 -49.98 3.40
N LYS A 147 0.91 -51.28 3.09
CA LYS A 147 -0.12 -51.77 2.18
C LYS A 147 -1.49 -51.56 2.84
N MET A 148 -2.21 -50.53 2.39
CA MET A 148 -3.66 -50.46 2.52
C MET A 148 -4.24 -51.28 1.36
N GLU A 149 -5.05 -52.29 1.66
CA GLU A 149 -5.92 -52.92 0.67
C GLU A 149 -6.86 -51.86 0.12
N GLN A 150 -6.60 -51.41 -1.10
CA GLN A 150 -7.58 -50.68 -1.88
C GLN A 150 -8.37 -51.70 -2.69
N ASN A 151 -9.67 -51.77 -2.40
CA ASN A 151 -10.65 -52.35 -3.31
C ASN A 151 -10.34 -51.86 -4.72
N ARG A 152 -10.27 -52.79 -5.68
CA ARG A 152 -10.13 -52.50 -7.10
C ARG A 152 -11.28 -51.60 -7.55
N GLY A 153 -11.09 -50.29 -7.41
CA GLY A 153 -11.84 -49.30 -8.16
C GLY A 153 -11.41 -49.43 -9.61
N ASP A 154 -12.37 -49.49 -10.51
CA ASP A 154 -12.10 -49.54 -11.94
C ASP A 154 -11.14 -48.40 -12.32
N ILE A 155 -10.20 -48.69 -13.23
CA ILE A 155 -9.17 -47.74 -13.69
C ILE A 155 -9.82 -46.43 -14.16
N ASN A 156 -11.00 -46.54 -14.76
CA ASN A 156 -11.78 -45.39 -15.24
C ASN A 156 -12.34 -44.53 -14.08
N SER A 157 -12.69 -45.13 -12.94
CA SER A 157 -13.13 -44.39 -11.74
C SER A 157 -11.95 -43.71 -11.05
N ALA A 158 -10.79 -44.36 -10.98
CA ALA A 158 -9.59 -43.73 -10.44
C ALA A 158 -9.10 -42.56 -11.33
N LEU A 159 -9.29 -42.67 -12.66
CA LEU A 159 -8.97 -41.59 -13.59
C LEU A 159 -9.87 -40.37 -13.37
N ALA A 160 -11.18 -40.59 -13.20
CA ALA A 160 -12.15 -39.54 -12.93
C ALA A 160 -11.90 -38.85 -11.57
N ASP A 161 -11.53 -39.61 -10.53
CA ASP A 161 -11.16 -39.06 -9.22
C ASP A 161 -9.85 -38.25 -9.28
N LEU A 162 -8.87 -38.68 -10.06
CA LEU A 162 -7.62 -37.94 -10.26
C LEU A 162 -7.86 -36.62 -11.01
N GLU A 163 -8.71 -36.63 -12.04
CA GLU A 163 -9.10 -35.42 -12.76
C GLU A 163 -9.90 -34.46 -11.86
N ALA A 164 -10.80 -34.99 -11.02
CA ALA A 164 -11.53 -34.23 -10.02
C ALA A 164 -10.61 -33.63 -8.93
N MET A 165 -9.60 -34.36 -8.46
CA MET A 165 -8.62 -33.82 -7.51
C MET A 165 -7.71 -32.78 -8.17
N GLN A 166 -7.26 -33.00 -9.41
CA GLN A 166 -6.39 -32.07 -10.12
C GLN A 166 -7.09 -30.73 -10.40
N THR A 167 -8.38 -30.74 -10.73
CA THR A 167 -9.17 -29.52 -10.93
C THR A 167 -9.41 -28.76 -9.61
N VAL A 168 -9.62 -29.48 -8.50
CA VAL A 168 -9.73 -28.89 -7.15
C VAL A 168 -8.39 -28.34 -6.64
N GLU A 169 -7.28 -29.01 -6.94
CA GLU A 169 -5.95 -28.58 -6.52
C GLU A 169 -5.49 -27.34 -7.31
N ASN A 170 -5.70 -27.33 -8.63
CA ASN A 170 -5.38 -26.16 -9.46
C ASN A 170 -6.22 -24.94 -9.09
N SER A 171 -7.51 -25.12 -8.80
CA SER A 171 -8.37 -24.01 -8.33
C SER A 171 -7.99 -23.52 -6.92
N SER A 172 -7.62 -24.43 -6.02
CA SER A 172 -7.14 -24.11 -4.67
C SER A 172 -5.80 -23.35 -4.67
N LEU A 173 -4.87 -23.71 -5.56
CA LEU A 173 -3.59 -23.01 -5.71
C LEU A 173 -3.75 -21.63 -6.35
N LEU A 174 -4.64 -21.49 -7.33
CA LEU A 174 -5.01 -20.20 -7.91
C LEU A 174 -5.68 -19.27 -6.88
N GLY A 175 -6.63 -19.79 -6.10
CA GLY A 175 -7.28 -19.03 -5.03
C GLY A 175 -6.30 -18.58 -3.96
N LYS A 176 -5.38 -19.45 -3.51
CA LYS A 176 -4.34 -19.08 -2.52
C LYS A 176 -3.36 -18.04 -3.07
N ALA A 177 -2.94 -18.17 -4.32
CA ALA A 177 -2.03 -17.20 -4.94
C ALA A 177 -2.69 -15.81 -5.03
N ALA A 178 -3.93 -15.74 -5.52
CA ALA A 178 -4.71 -14.51 -5.60
C ALA A 178 -4.96 -13.88 -4.20
N GLU A 179 -5.31 -14.69 -3.22
CA GLU A 179 -5.54 -14.25 -1.83
C GLU A 179 -4.27 -13.67 -1.20
N THR A 180 -3.11 -14.28 -1.44
CA THR A 180 -1.82 -13.74 -0.96
C THR A 180 -1.42 -12.45 -1.67
N ASP A 181 -1.73 -12.29 -2.94
CA ASP A 181 -1.44 -11.06 -3.70
C ASP A 181 -2.34 -9.90 -3.23
N TYR A 182 -3.63 -10.16 -3.04
CA TYR A 182 -4.58 -9.22 -2.47
C TYR A 182 -4.12 -8.70 -1.10
N ARG A 183 -3.69 -9.61 -0.21
CA ARG A 183 -3.15 -9.23 1.10
C ARG A 183 -1.92 -8.34 0.99
N LYS A 184 -1.04 -8.58 0.01
CA LYS A 184 0.14 -7.73 -0.24
C LYS A 184 -0.28 -6.35 -0.77
N GLN A 185 -1.24 -6.28 -1.68
CA GLN A 185 -1.78 -5.02 -2.19
C GLN A 185 -2.37 -4.18 -1.05
N ILE A 186 -3.23 -4.76 -0.20
CA ILE A 186 -3.79 -4.04 0.96
C ILE A 186 -2.69 -3.53 1.88
N SER A 187 -1.71 -4.37 2.23
CA SER A 187 -0.61 -3.97 3.11
C SER A 187 0.18 -2.79 2.53
N THR A 188 0.40 -2.81 1.21
CA THR A 188 1.08 -1.72 0.50
C THR A 188 0.24 -0.45 0.51
N GLN A 189 -1.07 -0.53 0.26
CA GLN A 189 -1.98 0.60 0.32
C GLN A 189 -2.09 1.19 1.72
N SER A 190 -2.15 0.35 2.77
CA SER A 190 -2.10 0.78 4.16
C SER A 190 -0.83 1.57 4.46
N SER A 191 0.33 1.05 4.02
CA SER A 191 1.61 1.73 4.18
C SER A 191 1.64 3.07 3.43
N LYS A 192 1.01 3.16 2.25
CA LYS A 192 0.87 4.42 1.51
C LYS A 192 -0.01 5.42 2.26
N LEU A 193 -1.14 4.99 2.80
CA LEU A 193 -2.03 5.82 3.62
C LEU A 193 -1.30 6.40 4.83
N ASP A 194 -0.52 5.59 5.55
CA ASP A 194 0.28 6.05 6.69
C ASP A 194 1.27 7.15 6.25
N ASN A 195 1.92 6.98 5.11
CA ASN A 195 2.81 7.99 4.55
C ASN A 195 2.05 9.27 4.15
N LEU A 196 0.86 9.16 3.57
CA LEU A 196 0.03 10.33 3.22
C LEU A 196 -0.38 11.10 4.47
N ILE A 197 -0.76 10.41 5.54
CA ILE A 197 -1.11 11.03 6.83
C ILE A 197 0.09 11.81 7.36
N LEU A 198 1.27 11.20 7.43
CA LEU A 198 2.49 11.88 7.88
C LEU A 198 2.83 13.11 7.02
N GLN A 199 2.68 13.00 5.70
CA GLN A 199 2.92 14.13 4.79
C GLN A 199 1.89 15.25 4.99
N ALA A 200 0.62 14.91 5.21
CA ALA A 200 -0.45 15.85 5.46
C ALA A 200 -0.26 16.59 6.80
N GLU A 201 0.13 15.89 7.87
CA GLU A 201 0.41 16.50 9.17
C GLU A 201 1.59 17.48 9.11
N ARG A 202 2.64 17.13 8.38
CA ARG A 202 3.80 18.01 8.14
C ARG A 202 3.39 19.26 7.36
N ALA A 203 2.58 19.07 6.33
CA ALA A 203 2.02 20.15 5.54
C ALA A 203 1.15 21.10 6.37
N GLU A 204 0.24 20.55 7.17
CA GLU A 204 -0.64 21.31 8.05
C GLU A 204 0.17 22.14 9.06
N SER A 205 1.14 21.51 9.73
CA SER A 205 2.01 22.17 10.70
C SER A 205 2.80 23.32 10.07
N SER A 206 3.32 23.10 8.85
CA SER A 206 4.07 24.10 8.09
C SER A 206 3.17 25.26 7.65
N LEU A 207 1.98 24.97 7.12
CA LEU A 207 0.97 25.99 6.76
C LEU A 207 0.60 26.85 7.95
N LYS A 208 0.29 26.24 9.10
CA LYS A 208 -0.10 26.95 10.32
C LYS A 208 1.03 27.87 10.81
N SER A 209 2.26 27.38 10.80
CA SER A 209 3.45 28.16 11.17
C SER A 209 3.67 29.34 10.22
N GLN A 210 3.63 29.10 8.91
CA GLN A 210 3.81 30.14 7.90
C GLN A 210 2.72 31.20 7.97
N ASN A 211 1.46 30.81 8.15
CA ASN A 211 0.34 31.72 8.36
C ASN A 211 0.54 32.59 9.61
N ARG A 212 1.05 32.01 10.70
CA ARG A 212 1.38 32.78 11.90
C ARG A 212 2.50 33.80 11.62
N GLN A 213 3.57 33.39 10.93
CA GLN A 213 4.68 34.29 10.57
C GLN A 213 4.21 35.44 9.68
N MET A 214 3.41 35.14 8.64
CA MET A 214 2.82 36.16 7.75
C MET A 214 1.98 37.18 8.51
N ARG A 215 1.17 36.74 9.48
CA ARG A 215 0.37 37.65 10.32
C ARG A 215 1.25 38.56 11.18
N THR A 216 2.38 38.05 11.69
CA THR A 216 3.34 38.88 12.43
C THR A 216 3.96 39.95 11.55
N PHE A 217 4.24 39.66 10.27
CA PHE A 217 4.81 40.64 9.35
C PHE A 217 3.87 41.79 8.96
N LEU A 218 2.56 41.59 9.10
CA LEU A 218 1.51 42.57 8.80
C LEU A 218 1.11 43.43 10.01
N ARG A 219 1.56 43.08 11.21
CA ARG A 219 1.41 43.90 12.42
C ARG A 219 2.63 44.79 12.61
#